data_AF-A0A1S2HPA8-F1
#
_entry.id   AF-A0A1S2HPA8-F1
#
_cell.length_a   1.000
_cell.length_b   1.000
_cell.length_c   1.000
_cell.angle_alpha   90.00
_cell.angle_beta   90.00
_cell.angle_gamma   90.00
#
_symmetry.space_group_name_H-M   'P 1'
#
loop_
_entity.id
_entity.type
_entity.pdbx_description
1 polymer ?
#
loop_
_entity_poly.entity_id
_entity_poly.type
_entity_poly.pdbx_seq_one_letter_code
_entity_poly.pdbx_strand_id
1 'polypeptide(L)'
;MRTARGFGTVGAALLLAATSGCALGPGTACPAIGYTNTVELRLEGAEADRVARIAYCSGAGCTPTTAPSLAPSDDAPLAPSDAAAAPRPGAATPAAPPTGTPAPADPLFPATEHDGDVWNVVGIADAPARARIALLDDRGRTLRTAEVTLRWTRTGGSEQCGGPSTARARVDPAH
;
A
#
# COMPACT_ATOMS: atom_id res chain seq x y z
N MET A 1 23.79 35.96 -73.57
CA MET A 1 22.73 36.96 -73.26
C MET A 1 21.57 36.23 -72.61
N ARG A 2 21.02 36.80 -71.53
CA ARG A 2 20.03 36.18 -70.64
C ARG A 2 18.63 36.22 -71.26
N THR A 3 17.86 35.15 -71.11
CA THR A 3 16.40 35.13 -71.26
C THR A 3 15.76 34.65 -69.96
N ALA A 4 14.64 35.27 -69.61
CA ALA A 4 14.13 35.41 -68.25
C ALA A 4 12.85 34.60 -68.00
N ARG A 5 12.72 34.13 -66.75
CA ARG A 5 11.54 34.04 -65.85
C ARG A 5 10.24 33.36 -66.32
N GLY A 6 9.80 32.39 -65.50
CA GLY A 6 8.39 32.03 -65.26
C GLY A 6 8.32 31.07 -64.06
N PHE A 7 7.92 31.55 -62.88
CA PHE A 7 6.59 31.44 -62.25
C PHE A 7 6.26 30.05 -61.69
N GLY A 8 6.00 30.01 -60.38
CA GLY A 8 6.02 28.82 -59.55
C GLY A 8 4.68 28.12 -59.39
N THR A 9 4.71 27.00 -58.69
CA THR A 9 3.56 26.39 -58.04
C THR A 9 4.00 25.57 -56.83
N VAL A 10 3.40 25.93 -55.70
CA VAL A 10 2.74 25.05 -54.72
C VAL A 10 3.61 24.04 -53.95
N GLY A 11 3.56 24.19 -52.63
CA GLY A 11 4.29 23.39 -51.67
C GLY A 11 3.82 21.94 -51.60
N ALA A 12 4.76 21.07 -51.23
CA ALA A 12 4.46 19.80 -50.60
C ALA A 12 4.62 20.02 -49.09
N ALA A 13 3.50 20.37 -48.45
CA ALA A 13 3.37 20.36 -47.01
C ALA A 13 3.46 18.92 -46.48
N LEU A 14 4.17 18.80 -45.36
CA LEU A 14 3.99 17.85 -44.26
C LEU A 14 3.21 16.56 -44.54
N LEU A 15 3.88 15.42 -44.36
CA LEU A 15 3.28 14.18 -43.85
C LEU A 15 4.36 13.35 -43.13
N LEU A 16 4.93 13.90 -42.06
CA LEU A 16 5.76 13.16 -41.11
C LEU A 16 5.41 13.58 -39.68
N ALA A 17 4.19 13.27 -39.24
CA ALA A 17 3.84 13.29 -37.82
C ALA A 17 2.58 12.47 -37.58
N ALA A 18 2.74 11.28 -37.00
CA ALA A 18 1.88 10.71 -35.93
C ALA A 18 1.94 9.18 -35.93
N THR A 19 3.09 8.60 -35.56
CA THR A 19 3.14 7.19 -35.11
C THR A 19 3.42 7.08 -33.60
N SER A 20 3.11 8.11 -32.82
CA SER A 20 3.28 8.03 -31.37
C SER A 20 2.36 8.99 -30.65
N GLY A 21 1.46 8.43 -29.84
CA GLY A 21 0.73 9.17 -28.81
C GLY A 21 -0.75 8.86 -28.84
N CYS A 22 -1.18 8.03 -27.88
CA CYS A 22 -2.59 7.88 -27.52
C CYS A 22 -3.23 9.27 -27.43
N ALA A 23 -4.32 9.47 -28.18
CA ALA A 23 -5.09 10.70 -28.16
C ALA A 23 -5.66 10.92 -26.75
N LEU A 24 -5.02 11.81 -26.00
CA LEU A 24 -5.58 12.44 -24.81
C LEU A 24 -6.68 13.41 -25.30
N GLY A 25 -7.93 13.06 -25.05
CA GLY A 25 -9.01 14.04 -25.03
C GLY A 25 -8.84 15.04 -23.88
N PRO A 26 -9.65 16.11 -23.80
CA PRO A 26 -9.55 17.14 -22.76
C PRO A 26 -10.10 16.68 -21.39
N GLY A 27 -9.92 15.40 -21.05
CA GLY A 27 -10.17 14.86 -19.72
C GLY A 27 -8.88 14.24 -19.22
N THR A 28 -8.30 14.81 -18.15
CA THR A 28 -7.15 14.21 -17.47
C THR A 28 -7.57 12.86 -16.88
N ALA A 29 -7.42 11.78 -17.66
CA ALA A 29 -7.63 10.43 -17.17
C ALA A 29 -6.40 10.03 -16.35
N CYS A 30 -6.58 9.85 -15.05
CA CYS A 30 -5.52 9.35 -14.19
C CYS A 30 -5.20 7.90 -14.59
N PRO A 31 -3.92 7.55 -14.80
CA PRO A 31 -3.57 6.16 -15.09
C PRO A 31 -4.03 5.28 -13.93
N ALA A 32 -4.67 4.15 -14.21
CA ALA A 32 -5.08 3.17 -13.21
C ALA A 32 -3.90 2.40 -12.58
N ILE A 33 -2.71 3.01 -12.54
CA ILE A 33 -1.53 2.45 -11.90
C ILE A 33 -1.72 2.66 -10.38
N GLY A 34 -1.92 1.57 -9.66
CA GLY A 34 -1.91 1.59 -8.20
C GLY A 34 -0.55 2.04 -7.69
N TYR A 35 -0.53 3.03 -6.80
CA TYR A 35 0.66 3.43 -6.07
C TYR A 35 0.62 2.85 -4.67
N THR A 36 1.79 2.53 -4.13
CA THR A 36 1.95 2.09 -2.73
C THR A 36 2.58 3.22 -1.92
N ASN A 37 2.14 3.38 -0.68
CA ASN A 37 2.79 4.30 0.24
C ASN A 37 3.87 3.59 1.05
N THR A 38 4.82 4.37 1.55
CA THR A 38 5.96 3.89 2.34
C THR A 38 6.02 4.62 3.67
N VAL A 39 6.33 3.93 4.77
CA VAL A 39 6.69 4.55 6.05
C VAL A 39 8.20 4.37 6.25
N GLU A 40 8.91 5.49 6.37
CA GLU A 40 10.28 5.56 6.85
C GLU A 40 10.24 5.69 8.38
N LEU A 41 10.65 4.62 9.07
CA LEU A 41 10.73 4.59 10.51
C LEU A 41 12.18 4.71 10.96
N ARG A 42 12.49 5.68 11.81
CA ARG A 42 13.78 5.77 12.46
C ARG A 42 13.72 5.18 13.86
N LEU A 43 14.59 4.21 14.13
CA LEU A 43 14.77 3.65 15.47
C LEU A 43 15.90 4.40 16.19
N GLU A 44 15.72 4.66 17.48
CA GLU A 44 16.74 5.33 18.30
C GLU A 44 17.08 4.50 19.53
N GLY A 45 18.35 4.54 19.95
CA GLY A 45 18.84 3.84 21.14
C GLY A 45 19.34 2.42 20.89
N ALA A 46 19.93 1.82 21.93
CA ALA A 46 20.60 0.52 21.86
C ALA A 46 19.69 -0.66 21.49
N GLU A 47 18.36 -0.47 21.50
CA GLU A 47 17.44 -1.50 21.02
C GLU A 47 17.42 -1.63 19.50
N ALA A 48 17.77 -0.57 18.75
CA ALA A 48 17.81 -0.56 17.30
C ALA A 48 18.72 -1.69 16.75
N ASP A 49 19.87 -1.91 17.39
CA ASP A 49 20.85 -2.95 17.02
C ASP A 49 20.32 -4.39 17.16
N ARG A 50 19.24 -4.59 17.93
CA ARG A 50 18.64 -5.90 18.17
C ARG A 50 17.40 -6.17 17.32
N VAL A 51 16.89 -5.15 16.64
CA VAL A 51 15.71 -5.29 15.77
C VAL A 51 16.14 -5.98 14.48
N ALA A 52 15.46 -7.08 14.16
CA ALA A 52 15.64 -7.80 12.90
C ALA A 52 14.41 -7.71 11.99
N ARG A 53 13.25 -7.32 12.55
CA ARG A 53 12.00 -7.19 11.79
C ARG A 53 11.08 -6.17 12.43
N ILE A 54 10.27 -5.52 11.61
CA ILE A 54 9.23 -4.61 12.08
C ILE A 54 7.86 -5.09 11.60
N ALA A 55 6.93 -5.24 12.53
CA ALA A 55 5.52 -5.44 12.22
C ALA A 55 4.75 -4.13 12.35
N TYR A 56 4.07 -3.75 11.26
CA TYR A 56 3.25 -2.56 11.17
C TYR A 56 1.77 -2.91 11.26
N CYS A 57 1.01 -2.04 11.91
CA CYS A 57 -0.44 -2.13 11.99
C CYS A 57 -1.03 -0.72 12.08
N SER A 58 -2.14 -0.50 11.37
CA SER A 58 -2.82 0.80 11.36
C SER A 58 -4.33 0.67 11.42
N GLY A 59 -4.95 1.36 12.38
CA GLY A 59 -6.38 1.30 12.60
C GLY A 59 -6.70 1.41 14.09
N ALA A 60 -7.96 1.69 14.43
CA ALA A 60 -8.38 1.71 15.82
C ALA A 60 -8.38 0.27 16.38
N GLY A 61 -7.72 0.06 17.54
CA GLY A 61 -7.69 -1.25 18.20
C GLY A 61 -6.77 -2.28 17.55
N CYS A 62 -6.00 -1.87 16.53
CA CYS A 62 -5.15 -2.76 15.80
C CYS A 62 -3.94 -3.19 16.66
N THR A 63 -3.54 -4.45 16.53
CA THR A 63 -2.38 -5.01 17.25
C THR A 63 -1.43 -5.62 16.22
N PRO A 64 -0.18 -5.15 16.13
CA PRO A 64 0.79 -5.74 15.20
C PRO A 64 0.99 -7.21 15.55
N THR A 65 0.67 -8.10 14.61
CA THR A 65 0.81 -9.54 14.80
C THR A 65 2.29 -9.92 14.75
N THR A 66 2.71 -10.75 15.70
CA THR A 66 4.12 -11.15 15.92
C THR A 66 4.39 -12.57 15.46
N ALA A 67 3.34 -13.33 15.16
CA ALA A 67 3.43 -14.67 14.59
C ALA A 67 3.55 -14.57 13.06
N PRO A 68 4.38 -15.41 12.40
CA PRO A 68 4.23 -15.63 10.98
C PRO A 68 2.82 -16.18 10.75
N SER A 69 1.99 -15.44 10.00
CA SER A 69 0.67 -15.91 9.62
C SER A 69 0.82 -17.15 8.75
N LEU A 70 0.76 -18.33 9.37
CA LEU A 70 0.52 -19.60 8.71
C LEU A 70 -0.98 -19.86 8.53
N ALA A 71 -1.84 -18.87 8.80
CA ALA A 71 -3.21 -18.94 8.32
C ALA A 71 -3.15 -19.01 6.79
N PRO A 72 -3.68 -20.07 6.17
CA PRO A 72 -3.85 -20.09 4.73
C PRO A 72 -4.59 -18.82 4.34
N SER A 73 -4.09 -18.07 3.36
CA SER A 73 -4.93 -17.11 2.66
C SER A 73 -6.17 -17.88 2.24
N ASP A 74 -7.37 -17.42 2.63
CA ASP A 74 -8.64 -17.96 2.16
C ASP A 74 -8.87 -17.62 0.66
N ASP A 75 -7.84 -17.83 -0.17
CA ASP A 75 -7.94 -18.02 -1.62
C ASP A 75 -8.32 -19.47 -1.92
N ALA A 76 -9.23 -20.04 -1.10
CA ALA A 76 -9.94 -21.23 -1.51
C ALA A 76 -10.77 -20.84 -2.75
N PRO A 77 -10.66 -21.57 -3.88
CA PRO A 77 -11.51 -21.29 -5.03
C PRO A 77 -12.95 -21.29 -4.58
N LEU A 78 -13.69 -20.21 -4.85
CA LEU A 78 -15.14 -20.15 -4.67
C LEU A 78 -15.72 -21.34 -5.43
N ALA A 79 -16.05 -22.42 -4.72
CA ALA A 79 -16.81 -23.50 -5.31
C ALA A 79 -18.12 -22.89 -5.81
N PRO A 80 -18.57 -23.22 -7.03
CA PRO A 80 -19.85 -22.74 -7.52
C PRO A 80 -20.94 -23.21 -6.54
N SER A 81 -21.68 -22.25 -5.99
CA SER A 81 -22.86 -22.52 -5.16
C SER A 81 -23.95 -23.14 -6.03
N ASP A 82 -23.98 -24.46 -6.11
CA ASP A 82 -25.12 -25.19 -6.65
C ASP A 82 -26.21 -25.34 -5.58
N ALA A 83 -27.24 -24.51 -5.77
CA ALA A 83 -28.66 -24.75 -5.53
C ALA A 83 -29.17 -25.62 -4.34
N ALA A 84 -30.07 -24.97 -3.58
CA ALA A 84 -31.35 -25.49 -3.12
C ALA A 84 -31.40 -26.55 -2.00
N ALA A 85 -31.66 -26.09 -0.78
CA ALA A 85 -32.48 -26.81 0.18
C ALA A 85 -33.47 -25.83 0.84
N ALA A 86 -34.77 -26.10 0.69
CA ALA A 86 -35.85 -25.33 1.32
C ALA A 86 -35.74 -25.35 2.86
N PRO A 87 -36.16 -24.28 3.58
CA PRO A 87 -36.12 -24.28 5.04
C PRO A 87 -37.22 -25.19 5.62
N ARG A 88 -36.86 -26.11 6.52
CA ARG A 88 -37.82 -26.75 7.44
C ARG A 88 -38.16 -25.75 8.56
N PRO A 89 -39.45 -25.51 8.87
CA PRO A 89 -39.81 -24.75 10.06
C PRO A 89 -39.70 -25.63 11.31
N GLY A 90 -38.98 -25.15 12.32
CA GLY A 90 -39.08 -25.66 13.70
C GLY A 90 -37.85 -26.39 14.22
N ALA A 91 -36.81 -25.64 14.60
CA ALA A 91 -35.90 -25.98 15.69
C ALA A 91 -35.16 -24.71 16.11
N ALA A 92 -35.72 -23.98 17.07
CA ALA A 92 -35.00 -22.89 17.73
C ALA A 92 -34.00 -23.49 18.72
N THR A 93 -32.74 -23.61 18.30
CA THR A 93 -31.62 -23.77 19.23
C THR A 93 -31.20 -22.38 19.72
N PRO A 94 -31.00 -22.15 21.03
CA PRO A 94 -30.37 -20.93 21.51
C PRO A 94 -28.96 -20.84 20.94
N ALA A 95 -28.73 -19.89 20.04
CA ALA A 95 -27.39 -19.55 19.58
C ALA A 95 -26.61 -19.01 20.79
N ALA A 96 -25.50 -19.68 21.10
CA ALA A 96 -24.47 -19.09 21.96
C ALA A 96 -24.07 -17.72 21.40
N PRO A 97 -23.75 -16.71 22.23
CA PRO A 97 -23.21 -15.46 21.74
C PRO A 97 -21.98 -15.76 20.88
N PRO A 98 -21.79 -15.12 19.71
CA PRO A 98 -20.56 -15.27 18.97
C PRO A 98 -19.42 -14.88 19.90
N THR A 99 -18.59 -15.86 20.24
CA THR A 99 -17.28 -15.62 20.85
C THR A 99 -16.60 -14.62 19.94
N GLY A 100 -16.22 -13.47 20.50
CA GLY A 100 -15.87 -12.27 19.74
C GLY A 100 -15.02 -12.62 18.52
N THR A 101 -15.52 -12.26 17.34
CA THR A 101 -14.77 -12.29 16.10
C THR A 101 -13.38 -11.73 16.39
N PRO A 102 -12.29 -12.48 16.16
CA PRO A 102 -10.95 -11.91 16.24
C PRO A 102 -10.96 -10.66 15.38
N ALA A 103 -10.56 -9.52 15.93
CA ALA A 103 -10.35 -8.33 15.14
C ALA A 103 -9.52 -8.73 13.91
N PRO A 104 -9.91 -8.34 12.68
CA PRO A 104 -9.13 -8.68 11.50
C PRO A 104 -7.69 -8.26 11.77
N ALA A 105 -6.77 -9.23 11.72
CA ALA A 105 -5.36 -8.92 11.77
C ALA A 105 -5.08 -8.12 10.50
N ASP A 106 -4.84 -6.81 10.66
CA ASP A 106 -4.48 -5.95 9.54
C ASP A 106 -3.29 -6.58 8.79
N PRO A 107 -3.26 -6.47 7.46
CA PRO A 107 -2.21 -7.08 6.66
C PRO A 107 -0.84 -6.64 7.18
N LEU A 108 -0.01 -7.65 7.46
CA LEU A 108 1.36 -7.45 7.89
C LEU A 108 2.15 -6.85 6.73
N PHE A 109 2.76 -5.70 6.96
CA PHE A 109 3.83 -5.18 6.12
C PHE A 109 5.15 -5.38 6.86
N PRO A 110 5.75 -6.58 6.84
CA PRO A 110 7.02 -6.81 7.49
C PRO A 110 8.11 -6.00 6.76
N ALA A 111 8.67 -4.99 7.43
CA ALA A 111 9.89 -4.37 6.93
C ALA A 111 11.08 -5.24 7.34
N THR A 112 11.86 -5.65 6.34
CA THR A 112 13.15 -6.34 6.50
C THR A 112 14.29 -5.55 5.86
N GLU A 113 13.97 -4.55 5.05
CA GLU A 113 14.93 -3.65 4.42
C GLU A 113 15.12 -2.39 5.28
N HIS A 114 16.37 -2.09 5.60
CA HIS A 114 16.76 -0.90 6.35
C HIS A 114 18.14 -0.40 5.93
N ASP A 115 18.37 0.91 6.07
CA ASP A 115 19.67 1.56 5.94
C ASP A 115 20.06 2.15 7.29
N GLY A 116 20.98 1.47 7.98
CA GLY A 116 21.30 1.76 9.39
C GLY A 116 20.04 1.71 10.25
N ASP A 117 19.71 2.84 10.87
CA ASP A 117 18.57 2.99 11.78
C ASP A 117 17.24 3.29 11.08
N VAL A 118 17.21 3.38 9.74
CA VAL A 118 16.03 3.76 8.96
C VAL A 118 15.42 2.52 8.29
N TRP A 119 14.22 2.16 8.73
CA TRP A 119 13.45 1.01 8.25
C TRP A 119 12.34 1.45 7.30
N ASN A 120 12.19 0.73 6.17
CA ASN A 120 11.18 1.03 5.16
C ASN A 120 10.03 0.02 5.21
N VAL A 121 8.84 0.48 5.62
CA VAL A 121 7.60 -0.31 5.57
C VAL A 121 6.83 0.11 4.32
N VAL A 122 6.76 -0.77 3.32
CA VAL A 122 6.07 -0.51 2.04
C VAL A 122 4.68 -1.14 2.00
N GLY A 123 3.83 -0.67 1.09
CA GLY A 123 2.52 -1.30 0.82
C GLY A 123 1.35 -0.68 1.59
N ILE A 124 1.55 0.46 2.24
CA ILE A 124 0.49 1.09 3.04
C ILE A 124 -0.56 1.71 2.12
N ALA A 125 -1.83 1.34 2.26
CA ALA A 125 -2.90 1.81 1.39
C ALA A 125 -3.43 3.21 1.76
N ASP A 126 -3.85 3.41 3.01
CA ASP A 126 -4.76 4.52 3.37
C ASP A 126 -4.07 5.74 4.00
N ALA A 127 -2.73 5.79 4.01
CA ALA A 127 -1.94 6.86 4.61
C ALA A 127 -2.45 7.34 6.00
N PRO A 128 -2.56 6.43 6.99
CA PRO A 128 -3.16 6.72 8.29
C PRO A 128 -2.32 7.72 9.11
N ALA A 129 -2.97 8.53 9.97
CA ALA A 129 -2.27 9.52 10.80
C ALA A 129 -1.48 8.90 11.98
N ARG A 130 -1.84 7.69 12.40
CA ARG A 130 -1.23 6.95 13.51
C ARG A 130 -1.09 5.48 13.15
N ALA A 131 -0.07 4.84 13.71
CA ALA A 131 0.14 3.41 13.58
C ALA A 131 0.73 2.83 14.87
N ARG A 132 0.57 1.53 15.04
CA ARG A 132 1.22 0.76 16.09
C ARG A 132 2.26 -0.15 15.46
N ILE A 133 3.44 -0.17 16.05
CA ILE A 133 4.62 -0.85 15.51
C ILE A 133 5.13 -1.82 16.57
N ALA A 134 5.45 -3.05 16.17
CA ALA A 134 6.21 -3.98 17.00
C ALA A 134 7.62 -4.16 16.42
N LEU A 135 8.62 -3.95 17.28
CA LEU A 135 10.02 -4.23 17.02
C LEU A 135 10.29 -5.68 17.41
N LEU A 136 10.77 -6.48 16.46
CA LEU A 136 10.95 -7.92 16.63
C LEU A 136 12.43 -8.30 16.51
N ASP A 137 12.86 -9.30 17.29
CA ASP A 137 14.18 -9.91 17.14
C ASP A 137 14.24 -10.88 15.95
N ASP A 138 15.43 -11.48 15.74
CA ASP A 138 15.70 -12.48 14.69
C ASP A 138 14.76 -13.69 14.73
N ARG A 139 14.23 -14.01 15.91
CA ARG A 139 13.29 -15.10 16.18
C ARG A 139 11.82 -14.67 16.09
N GLY A 140 11.55 -13.40 15.78
CA GLY A 140 10.19 -12.86 15.73
C GLY A 140 9.58 -12.56 17.10
N ARG A 141 10.38 -12.56 18.18
CA ARG A 141 9.89 -12.16 19.50
C ARG A 141 9.80 -10.65 19.59
N THR A 142 8.73 -10.15 20.18
CA THR A 142 8.56 -8.71 20.43
C THR A 142 9.57 -8.23 21.45
N LEU A 143 10.45 -7.35 21.00
CA LEU A 143 11.31 -6.55 21.87
C LEU A 143 10.49 -5.41 22.49
N ARG A 144 9.68 -4.75 21.67
CA ARG A 144 8.86 -3.61 22.08
C ARG A 144 7.69 -3.35 21.15
N THR A 145 6.62 -2.79 21.69
CA THR A 145 5.53 -2.19 20.92
C THR A 145 5.49 -0.68 21.16
N ALA A 146 5.30 0.11 20.11
CA ALA A 146 5.22 1.56 20.17
C ALA A 146 4.05 2.08 19.32
N GLU A 147 3.43 3.17 19.76
CA GLU A 147 2.53 3.96 18.93
C GLU A 147 3.29 5.14 18.33
N VAL A 148 3.13 5.35 17.03
CA VAL A 148 3.80 6.44 16.32
C VAL A 148 2.79 7.31 15.58
N THR A 149 3.11 8.59 15.48
CA THR A 149 2.38 9.52 14.61
C THR A 149 3.08 9.60 13.26
N LEU A 150 2.33 9.42 12.19
CA LEU A 150 2.84 9.40 10.83
C LEU A 150 2.68 10.79 10.18
N ARG A 151 3.76 11.27 9.55
CA ARG A 151 3.78 12.53 8.81
C ARG A 151 4.01 12.25 7.33
N TRP A 152 2.91 12.21 6.58
CA TRP A 152 2.90 11.91 5.15
C TRP A 152 3.29 13.12 4.30
N THR A 153 4.18 12.86 3.35
CA THR A 153 4.55 13.78 2.27
C THR A 153 4.36 13.07 0.94
N ARG A 154 3.64 13.68 0.00
CA ARG A 154 3.50 13.15 -1.35
C ARG A 154 4.85 13.20 -2.06
N THR A 155 5.27 12.09 -2.65
CA THR A 155 6.57 11.96 -3.34
C THR A 155 6.43 11.81 -4.85
N GLY A 156 5.22 11.55 -5.36
CA GLY A 156 4.94 11.50 -6.79
C GLY A 156 3.47 11.74 -7.12
N GLY A 157 3.16 11.73 -8.42
CA GLY A 157 1.81 11.94 -8.94
C GLY A 157 1.37 13.41 -8.95
N SER A 158 0.05 13.65 -8.95
CA SER A 158 -0.55 14.99 -9.03
C SER A 158 -1.64 15.18 -7.99
N GLU A 159 -2.09 16.42 -7.77
CA GLU A 159 -3.25 16.67 -6.90
C GLU A 159 -4.52 16.02 -7.44
N GLN A 160 -4.69 16.03 -8.76
CA GLN A 160 -5.87 15.48 -9.43
C GLN A 160 -5.91 13.95 -9.40
N CYS A 161 -4.75 13.30 -9.48
CA CYS A 161 -4.65 11.84 -9.63
C CYS A 161 -4.14 11.11 -8.40
N GLY A 162 -3.81 11.85 -7.34
CA GLY A 162 -3.08 11.29 -6.21
C GLY A 162 -1.69 10.83 -6.62
N GLY A 163 -1.11 9.97 -5.80
CA GLY A 163 0.22 9.42 -6.01
C GLY A 163 0.84 8.88 -4.73
N PRO A 164 1.99 8.23 -4.85
CA PRO A 164 2.69 7.65 -3.71
C PRO A 164 3.04 8.75 -2.69
N SER A 165 2.96 8.37 -1.43
CA SER A 165 3.36 9.19 -0.30
C SER A 165 4.33 8.43 0.59
N THR A 166 5.22 9.19 1.22
CA THR A 166 6.15 8.69 2.23
C THR A 166 5.80 9.31 3.57
N ALA A 167 5.57 8.49 4.59
CA ALA A 167 5.47 8.94 5.97
C ALA A 167 6.80 8.86 6.68
N ARG A 168 7.07 9.82 7.56
CA ARG A 168 8.18 9.77 8.51
C ARG A 168 7.65 9.55 9.92
N ALA A 169 8.32 8.68 10.67
CA ALA A 169 8.08 8.47 12.09
C ALA A 169 9.38 8.11 12.83
N ARG A 170 9.36 8.29 14.15
CA ARG A 170 10.45 7.91 15.06
C ARG A 170 9.91 7.00 16.16
N VAL A 171 10.73 6.07 16.58
CA VAL A 171 10.53 5.30 17.82
C VAL A 171 11.59 5.74 18.81
N ASP A 172 11.17 6.54 19.79
CA ASP A 172 12.05 7.03 20.85
C ASP A 172 12.49 5.86 21.75
N PRO A 173 13.69 5.87 22.33
CA PRO A 173 14.20 4.79 23.17
C PRO A 173 13.33 4.52 24.39
N ALA A 174 13.33 3.29 24.89
CA ALA A 174 12.70 2.97 26.17
C ALA A 174 13.42 3.69 27.32
N HIS A 175 12.66 4.28 28.24
CA HIS A 175 13.16 4.92 29.46
C HIS A 175 13.76 3.91 30.45
#